data_AF-A0A831R7W3-F1
#
_entry.id   AF-A0A831R7W3-F1
#
_cell.length_a   1.000
_cell.length_b   1.000
_cell.length_c   1.000
_cell.angle_alpha   90.00
_cell.angle_beta   90.00
_cell.angle_gamma   90.00
#
_symmetry.space_group_name_H-M   'P 1'
#
loop_
_entity.id
_entity.type
_entity.pdbx_description
1 polymer ?
#
loop_
_entity_poly.entity_id
_entity_poly.type
_entity_poly.pdbx_seq_one_letter_code
_entity_poly.pdbx_strand_id
1 'polypeptide(L)'
;MASQWYSLISQKLVLARTLLEKSEHSADAGTPSNAPVQTLQREAATQGSIELLLRAKRLLLVLIARYYQKNQRSEEPSSLAELANLIGEHATEISQLRALEDQAGSWWNHLDQLDTAQSRPPAARKTVNEENIIAISADAGPDRSAPTLIKTLNALKKFTDNLEEQHGEW
;
A
#
# COMPACT_ATOMS: atom_id res chain seq x y z
N MET A 1 20.60 -2.49 15.49
CA MET A 1 19.45 -1.56 15.61
C MET A 1 18.77 -1.54 14.26
N ALA A 2 17.44 -1.62 14.22
CA ALA A 2 16.72 -1.68 12.95
C ALA A 2 16.96 -0.41 12.11
N SER A 3 16.99 -0.57 10.79
CA SER A 3 17.10 0.55 9.85
C SER A 3 16.02 1.62 10.12
N GLN A 4 16.38 2.90 10.02
CA GLN A 4 15.41 4.00 10.14
C GLN A 4 14.32 3.90 9.04
N TRP A 5 14.69 3.41 7.86
CA TRP A 5 13.76 3.17 6.75
C TRP A 5 12.81 2.00 7.04
N TYR A 6 13.32 0.91 7.61
CA TYR A 6 12.49 -0.21 8.07
C TYR A 6 11.47 0.26 9.12
N SER A 7 11.92 1.08 10.08
CA SER A 7 11.06 1.64 11.13
C SER A 7 9.95 2.52 10.54
N LEU A 8 10.28 3.32 9.51
CA LEU A 8 9.31 4.16 8.81
C LEU A 8 8.28 3.33 8.03
N ILE A 9 8.69 2.26 7.34
CA ILE A 9 7.77 1.33 6.67
C ILE A 9 6.83 0.69 7.70
N SER A 10 7.38 0.16 8.79
CA SER A 10 6.61 -0.43 9.88
C SER A 10 5.58 0.53 10.45
N GLN A 11 5.94 1.81 10.63
CA GLN A 11 4.99 2.84 11.05
C GLN A 11 3.83 3.00 10.06
N LYS A 12 4.08 3.04 8.74
CA LYS A 12 3.01 3.14 7.73
C LYS A 12 2.08 1.94 7.77
N LEU A 13 2.64 0.74 7.91
CA LEU A 13 1.86 -0.50 8.00
C LEU A 13 0.99 -0.54 9.27
N VAL A 14 1.52 -0.12 10.42
CA VAL A 14 0.74 -0.04 11.66
C VAL A 14 -0.41 0.97 11.54
N LEU A 15 -0.14 2.17 11.00
CA LEU A 15 -1.19 3.17 10.80
C LEU A 15 -2.29 2.69 9.84
N ALA A 16 -1.92 2.04 8.74
CA ALA A 16 -2.88 1.47 7.80
C ALA A 16 -3.77 0.42 8.48
N ARG A 17 -3.18 -0.48 9.27
CA ARG A 17 -3.93 -1.46 10.05
C ARG A 17 -4.92 -0.79 11.01
N THR A 18 -4.46 0.20 11.77
CA THR A 18 -5.30 0.90 12.75
C THR A 18 -6.50 1.58 12.09
N LEU A 19 -6.33 2.17 10.90
CA LEU A 19 -7.44 2.75 10.15
C LEU A 19 -8.48 1.69 9.75
N LEU A 20 -8.02 0.56 9.20
CA LEU A 20 -8.89 -0.54 8.77
C LEU A 20 -9.63 -1.18 9.95
N GLU A 21 -8.96 -1.43 11.06
CA GLU A 21 -9.58 -2.03 12.25
C GLU A 21 -10.63 -1.08 12.85
N LYS A 22 -10.33 0.23 12.95
CA LYS A 22 -11.26 1.21 13.51
C LYS A 22 -12.51 1.39 12.65
N SER A 23 -12.40 1.30 11.32
CA SER A 23 -13.55 1.41 10.42
C SER A 23 -14.54 0.25 10.55
N GLU A 24 -14.04 -0.97 10.82
CA GLU A 24 -14.89 -2.15 11.04
C GLU A 24 -15.64 -2.05 12.38
N HIS A 25 -14.96 -1.68 13.47
CA HIS A 25 -15.60 -1.55 14.80
C HIS A 25 -16.67 -0.44 14.84
N SER A 26 -16.52 0.60 14.02
CA SER A 26 -17.51 1.68 13.92
C SER A 26 -18.78 1.23 13.18
N ALA A 27 -18.77 0.08 12.49
CA ALA A 27 -19.92 -0.48 11.79
C ALA A 27 -20.92 -1.19 12.71
N ASP A 28 -20.41 -1.87 13.75
CA ASP A 28 -21.23 -2.71 14.64
C ASP A 28 -22.00 -1.92 15.71
N ALA A 29 -21.66 -0.64 15.93
CA ALA A 29 -22.21 0.18 17.02
C ALA A 29 -23.35 1.14 16.62
N GLY A 30 -23.82 1.12 15.36
CA GLY A 30 -24.61 2.22 14.79
C GLY A 30 -26.13 2.14 14.93
N THR A 31 -26.74 3.15 15.58
CA THR A 31 -28.14 3.57 15.38
C THR A 31 -28.34 4.13 13.95
N PRO A 32 -29.51 3.94 13.29
CA PRO A 32 -29.72 4.25 11.87
C PRO A 32 -29.56 5.74 11.49
N SER A 33 -29.57 6.66 12.47
CA SER A 33 -29.41 8.10 12.25
C SER A 33 -28.00 8.53 11.79
N ASN A 34 -26.97 7.71 11.98
CA ASN A 34 -25.57 8.09 11.72
C ASN A 34 -24.97 7.44 10.46
N ALA A 35 -25.79 6.77 9.65
CA ALA A 35 -25.37 6.03 8.45
C ALA A 35 -24.51 6.82 7.44
N PRO A 36 -24.82 8.08 7.06
CA PRO A 36 -24.00 8.81 6.09
C PRO A 36 -22.61 9.19 6.63
N VAL A 37 -22.53 9.59 7.90
CA VAL A 37 -21.25 9.93 8.57
C VAL A 37 -20.37 8.69 8.70
N GLN A 38 -20.94 7.54 9.04
CA GLN A 38 -20.19 6.27 9.11
C GLN A 38 -19.67 5.83 7.74
N THR A 39 -20.48 5.99 6.69
CA THR A 39 -20.08 5.65 5.32
C THR A 39 -18.89 6.49 4.88
N LEU A 40 -18.92 7.80 5.16
CA LEU A 40 -17.81 8.71 4.89
C LEU A 40 -16.55 8.35 5.68
N GLN A 41 -16.69 8.04 6.97
CA GLN A 41 -15.56 7.62 7.81
C GLN A 41 -14.92 6.32 7.31
N ARG A 42 -15.71 5.37 6.82
CA ARG A 42 -15.19 4.13 6.22
C ARG A 42 -14.43 4.43 4.94
N GLU A 43 -14.97 5.23 4.02
CA GLU A 43 -14.26 5.57 2.79
C GLU A 43 -12.96 6.32 3.08
N ALA A 44 -12.96 7.26 4.02
CA ALA A 44 -11.75 7.97 4.45
C ALA A 44 -10.70 7.00 5.03
N ALA A 45 -11.12 6.03 5.84
CA ALA A 45 -10.24 5.01 6.38
C ALA A 45 -9.67 4.10 5.27
N THR A 46 -10.51 3.67 4.33
CA THR A 46 -10.09 2.86 3.18
C THR A 46 -9.09 3.62 2.30
N GLN A 47 -9.38 4.85 1.90
CA GLN A 47 -8.47 5.67 1.09
C GLN A 47 -7.16 5.94 1.81
N GLY A 48 -7.22 6.36 3.09
CA GLY A 48 -6.03 6.60 3.90
C GLY A 48 -5.16 5.35 4.07
N SER A 49 -5.78 4.18 4.21
CA SER A 49 -5.04 2.91 4.31
C SER A 49 -4.34 2.55 3.01
N ILE A 50 -5.01 2.73 1.86
CA ILE A 50 -4.40 2.48 0.55
C ILE A 50 -3.19 3.40 0.35
N GLU A 51 -3.32 4.70 0.61
CA GLU A 51 -2.22 5.66 0.47
C GLU A 51 -1.01 5.32 1.37
N LEU A 52 -1.27 4.86 2.59
CA LEU A 52 -0.21 4.40 3.49
C LEU A 52 0.51 3.15 2.96
N LEU A 53 -0.23 2.21 2.34
CA LEU A 53 0.35 1.02 1.71
C LEU A 53 1.16 1.36 0.45
N LEU A 54 0.66 2.26 -0.40
CA LEU A 54 1.41 2.77 -1.57
C LEU A 54 2.69 3.48 -1.14
N ARG A 55 2.61 4.30 -0.08
CA ARG A 55 3.80 4.93 0.50
C ARG A 55 4.78 3.92 1.06
N ALA A 56 4.30 2.86 1.72
CA ALA A 56 5.15 1.78 2.21
C ALA A 56 5.88 1.05 1.07
N LYS A 57 5.21 0.77 -0.05
CA LYS A 57 5.82 0.18 -1.26
C LYS A 57 6.96 1.06 -1.81
N ARG A 58 6.75 2.38 -1.90
CA ARG A 58 7.80 3.32 -2.36
C ARG A 58 9.00 3.34 -1.39
N LEU A 59 8.74 3.36 -0.08
CA LEU A 59 9.80 3.33 0.94
C LEU A 59 10.57 2.00 0.95
N LEU A 60 9.91 0.89 0.62
CA LEU A 60 10.55 -0.41 0.46
C LEU A 60 11.61 -0.39 -0.64
N LEU A 61 11.32 0.22 -1.80
CA LEU A 61 12.30 0.36 -2.88
C LEU A 61 13.53 1.14 -2.41
N VAL A 62 13.32 2.23 -1.67
CA VAL A 62 14.41 3.01 -1.07
C VAL A 62 15.20 2.17 -0.06
N LEU A 63 14.52 1.42 0.81
CA LEU A 63 15.19 0.54 1.78
C LEU A 63 16.12 -0.45 1.08
N ILE A 64 15.64 -1.11 0.03
CA ILE A 64 16.44 -2.08 -0.75
C ILE A 64 17.65 -1.37 -1.38
N ALA A 65 17.46 -0.23 -2.04
CA ALA A 65 18.56 0.54 -2.62
C ALA A 65 19.65 0.85 -1.58
N ARG A 66 19.23 1.24 -0.36
CA ARG A 66 20.15 1.61 0.72
C ARG A 66 21.03 0.44 1.19
N TYR A 67 20.53 -0.79 1.17
CA TYR A 67 21.36 -1.96 1.53
C TYR A 67 22.52 -2.17 0.54
N TYR A 68 22.31 -1.85 -0.74
CA TYR A 68 23.31 -1.99 -1.79
C TYR A 68 24.23 -0.76 -1.93
N GLN A 69 23.74 0.44 -1.61
CA GLN A 69 24.45 1.71 -1.81
C GLN A 69 25.28 2.18 -0.60
N LYS A 70 25.90 1.27 0.17
CA LYS A 70 26.63 1.63 1.41
C LYS A 70 27.65 2.79 1.26
N ASN A 71 28.17 3.06 0.05
CA ASN A 71 29.21 4.08 -0.22
C ASN A 71 28.88 5.07 -1.37
N GLN A 72 27.65 5.11 -1.88
CA GLN A 72 27.28 5.94 -3.03
C GLN A 72 26.33 7.08 -2.67
N ARG A 73 26.14 8.03 -3.60
CA ARG A 73 25.09 9.04 -3.48
C ARG A 73 23.76 8.30 -3.37
N SER A 74 23.04 8.58 -2.30
CA SER A 74 21.84 7.80 -2.04
C SER A 74 20.70 8.27 -2.92
N GLU A 75 20.41 7.46 -3.92
CA GLU A 75 19.32 7.67 -4.85
C GLU A 75 18.05 7.01 -4.30
N GLU A 76 16.90 7.60 -4.59
CA GLU A 76 15.61 7.14 -4.08
C GLU A 76 14.76 6.64 -5.25
N PRO A 77 14.85 5.34 -5.60
CA PRO A 77 14.11 4.79 -6.72
C PRO A 77 12.62 4.81 -6.46
N SER A 78 11.86 5.21 -7.47
CA SER A 78 10.41 5.30 -7.45
C SER A 78 9.72 4.14 -8.15
N SER A 79 10.47 3.35 -8.94
CA SER A 79 9.98 2.17 -9.66
C SER A 79 10.94 0.98 -9.53
N LEU A 80 10.43 -0.23 -9.81
CA LEU A 80 11.25 -1.44 -9.86
C LEU A 80 12.33 -1.35 -10.94
N ALA A 81 12.03 -0.73 -12.09
CA ALA A 81 13.00 -0.51 -13.15
C ALA A 81 14.15 0.43 -12.72
N GLU A 82 13.82 1.53 -12.03
CA GLU A 82 14.84 2.43 -11.46
C GLU A 82 15.70 1.72 -10.43
N LEU A 83 15.08 0.93 -9.54
CA LEU A 83 15.83 0.13 -8.56
C LEU A 83 16.76 -0.87 -9.25
N ALA A 84 16.28 -1.58 -10.27
CA ALA A 84 17.08 -2.57 -11.00
C ALA A 84 18.28 -1.94 -11.73
N ASN A 85 18.09 -0.76 -12.32
CA ASN A 85 19.20 0.02 -12.90
C ASN A 85 20.23 0.44 -11.86
N LEU A 86 19.78 0.69 -10.63
CA LEU A 86 20.61 1.21 -9.54
C LEU A 86 21.47 0.12 -8.86
N ILE A 87 20.88 -1.06 -8.59
CA ILE A 87 21.55 -2.14 -7.84
C ILE A 87 21.93 -3.35 -8.71
N GLY A 88 21.53 -3.33 -9.98
CA GLY A 88 21.76 -4.39 -10.96
C GLY A 88 20.61 -5.40 -11.05
N GLU A 89 20.31 -5.84 -12.28
CA GLU A 89 19.23 -6.79 -12.60
C GLU A 89 19.39 -8.17 -11.92
N HIS A 90 20.61 -8.51 -11.51
CA HIS A 90 20.92 -9.80 -10.89
C HIS A 90 20.84 -9.79 -9.36
N ALA A 91 20.51 -8.67 -8.73
CA ALA A 91 20.27 -8.62 -7.29
C ALA A 91 19.08 -9.52 -6.92
N THR A 92 19.20 -10.24 -5.80
CA THR A 92 18.20 -11.21 -5.34
C THR A 92 16.82 -10.57 -5.17
N GLU A 93 16.79 -9.36 -4.61
CA GLU A 93 15.57 -8.59 -4.35
C GLU A 93 14.88 -8.16 -5.64
N ILE A 94 15.64 -7.84 -6.70
CA ILE A 94 15.07 -7.54 -8.02
C ILE A 94 14.35 -8.76 -8.56
N SER A 95 15.00 -9.93 -8.50
CA SER A 95 14.40 -11.18 -8.98
C SER A 95 13.11 -11.53 -8.20
N GLN A 96 13.11 -11.33 -6.88
CA GLN A 96 11.92 -11.55 -6.04
C GLN A 96 10.79 -10.55 -6.35
N LEU A 97 11.11 -9.26 -6.52
CA LEU A 97 10.12 -8.23 -6.85
C LEU A 97 9.54 -8.43 -8.25
N ARG A 98 10.35 -8.82 -9.24
CA ARG A 98 9.87 -9.17 -10.59
C ARG A 98 8.94 -10.38 -10.57
N ALA A 99 9.27 -11.42 -9.79
CA ALA A 99 8.37 -12.55 -9.62
C ALA A 99 7.01 -12.14 -9.02
N LEU A 100 6.99 -11.17 -8.11
CA LEU A 100 5.75 -10.60 -7.57
C LEU A 100 5.01 -9.76 -8.62
N GLU A 101 5.70 -8.99 -9.45
CA GLU A 101 5.12 -8.22 -10.56
C GLU A 101 4.47 -9.15 -11.61
N ASP A 102 5.06 -10.30 -11.90
CA ASP A 102 4.50 -11.27 -12.84
C ASP A 102 3.37 -12.13 -12.22
N GLN A 103 3.35 -12.27 -10.89
CA GLN A 103 2.36 -13.11 -10.21
C GLN A 103 1.02 -12.37 -10.04
N ALA A 104 0.01 -12.81 -10.79
CA ALA A 104 -1.36 -12.33 -10.61
C ALA A 104 -1.85 -12.53 -9.16
N GLY A 105 -2.46 -11.50 -8.57
CA GLY A 105 -2.93 -11.52 -7.19
C GLY A 105 -1.84 -11.40 -6.13
N SER A 106 -0.58 -11.13 -6.51
CA SER A 106 0.46 -10.72 -5.58
C SER A 106 0.09 -9.40 -4.90
N TRP A 107 0.69 -9.14 -3.73
CA TRP A 107 0.52 -7.85 -3.06
C TRP A 107 1.09 -6.70 -3.90
N TRP A 108 2.13 -6.95 -4.70
CA TRP A 108 2.74 -5.94 -5.57
C TRP A 108 1.76 -5.47 -6.64
N ASN A 109 1.18 -6.44 -7.37
CA ASN A 109 0.18 -6.19 -8.41
C ASN A 109 -1.09 -5.58 -7.84
N HIS A 110 -1.52 -6.03 -6.66
CA HIS A 110 -2.69 -5.45 -6.02
C HIS A 110 -2.47 -3.96 -5.70
N LEU A 111 -1.28 -3.58 -5.21
CA LEU A 111 -0.95 -2.16 -4.98
C LEU A 111 -0.87 -1.35 -6.28
N ASP A 112 -0.36 -1.90 -7.38
CA ASP A 112 -0.34 -1.18 -8.68
C ASP A 112 -1.73 -0.95 -9.24
N GLN A 113 -2.62 -1.93 -9.07
CA GLN A 113 -4.03 -1.77 -9.43
C GLN A 113 -4.70 -0.69 -8.58
N LEU A 114 -4.40 -0.65 -7.27
CA LEU A 114 -4.93 0.36 -6.35
C LEU A 114 -4.44 1.78 -6.70
N ASP A 115 -3.14 1.95 -6.98
CA ASP A 115 -2.57 3.25 -7.40
C ASP A 115 -3.22 3.74 -8.70
N THR A 116 -3.36 2.83 -9.68
CA THR A 116 -4.01 3.12 -10.96
C THR A 116 -5.48 3.53 -10.78
N ALA A 117 -6.21 2.84 -9.90
CA ALA A 117 -7.62 3.11 -9.64
C ALA A 117 -7.84 4.44 -8.91
N GLN A 118 -6.93 4.83 -8.01
CA GLN A 118 -7.00 6.12 -7.29
C GLN A 118 -6.54 7.32 -8.12
N SER A 119 -5.65 7.09 -9.08
CA SER A 119 -5.12 8.13 -9.97
C SER A 119 -6.04 8.50 -11.13
N ARG A 120 -7.22 7.89 -11.23
CA ARG A 120 -8.18 8.12 -12.32
C ARG A 120 -9.53 8.58 -11.78
N PRO A 121 -10.20 9.55 -12.44
CA PRO A 121 -11.55 9.91 -12.05
C PRO A 121 -12.48 8.70 -12.20
N PRO A 122 -13.48 8.53 -11.33
CA PRO A 122 -14.50 7.50 -11.51
C PRO A 122 -15.18 7.65 -12.87
N ALA A 123 -15.52 6.53 -13.52
CA ALA A 123 -16.27 6.57 -14.76
C ALA A 123 -17.59 7.33 -14.56
N ALA A 124 -17.85 8.33 -15.40
CA ALA A 124 -19.00 9.21 -15.24
C ALA A 124 -20.33 8.42 -15.28
N ARG A 125 -21.07 8.41 -14.16
CA ARG A 125 -22.47 7.95 -14.14
C ARG A 125 -23.40 9.16 -14.18
N LYS A 126 -24.50 9.05 -14.95
CA LYS A 126 -25.47 10.12 -15.25
C LYS A 126 -26.29 10.65 -14.06
N THR A 127 -25.96 10.33 -12.81
CA THR A 127 -26.80 10.63 -11.63
C THR A 127 -25.99 11.05 -10.41
N VAL A 128 -25.03 11.96 -10.55
CA VAL A 128 -24.36 12.57 -9.39
C VAL A 128 -25.14 13.84 -9.02
N ASN A 129 -25.98 13.73 -7.99
CA ASN A 129 -26.60 14.90 -7.36
C ASN A 129 -25.53 15.60 -6.50
N GLU A 130 -25.45 16.94 -6.54
CA GLU A 130 -24.36 17.75 -5.97
C GLU A 130 -24.17 17.57 -4.45
N GLU A 131 -25.18 17.05 -3.73
CA GLU A 131 -25.11 16.78 -2.28
C GLU A 131 -24.45 15.44 -1.93
N ASN A 132 -24.10 14.60 -2.91
CA ASN A 132 -23.58 13.25 -2.69
C ASN A 132 -22.33 12.98 -3.54
N ILE A 133 -21.36 13.90 -3.50
CA ILE A 133 -20.10 13.84 -4.29
C ILE A 133 -19.26 12.59 -3.93
N ILE A 134 -19.48 12.03 -2.74
CA ILE A 134 -18.88 10.78 -2.25
C ILE A 134 -19.84 9.60 -2.48
N ALA A 135 -20.66 9.67 -3.54
CA ALA A 135 -21.39 8.50 -4.03
C ALA A 135 -20.36 7.47 -4.50
N ILE A 136 -20.19 6.44 -3.66
CA ILE A 136 -19.32 5.30 -3.84
C ILE A 136 -19.53 4.76 -5.25
N SER A 137 -18.56 4.99 -6.14
CA SER A 137 -18.55 4.37 -7.45
C SER A 137 -18.24 2.88 -7.26
N ALA A 138 -19.30 2.09 -7.14
CA ALA A 138 -19.26 0.65 -7.27
C ALA A 138 -19.05 0.30 -8.76
N ASP A 139 -17.82 0.37 -9.24
CA ASP A 139 -17.41 -0.25 -10.50
C ASP A 139 -16.09 -1.01 -10.33
N ALA A 140 -15.86 -1.99 -11.22
CA ALA A 140 -14.89 -3.08 -11.20
C ALA A 140 -13.41 -2.68 -11.04
N GLY A 141 -13.08 -2.02 -9.94
CA GLY A 141 -11.71 -1.75 -9.51
C GLY A 141 -11.11 -2.93 -8.73
N PRO A 142 -9.82 -2.82 -8.35
CA PRO A 142 -9.21 -3.77 -7.42
C PRO A 142 -10.03 -3.88 -6.12
N ASP A 143 -9.93 -5.03 -5.45
CA ASP A 143 -10.63 -5.28 -4.20
C ASP A 143 -10.09 -4.42 -3.06
N ARG A 144 -10.85 -3.39 -2.70
CA ARG A 144 -10.56 -2.42 -1.64
C ARG A 144 -11.12 -2.81 -0.27
N SER A 145 -11.66 -4.03 -0.13
CA SER A 145 -12.22 -4.48 1.14
C SER A 145 -11.15 -4.52 2.23
N ALA A 146 -11.55 -4.19 3.47
CA ALA A 146 -10.68 -4.28 4.63
C ALA A 146 -9.91 -5.62 4.75
N PRO A 147 -10.54 -6.81 4.60
CA PRO A 147 -9.81 -8.07 4.66
C PRO A 147 -8.72 -8.21 3.58
N THR A 148 -8.99 -7.76 2.34
CA THR A 148 -8.01 -7.83 1.25
C THR A 148 -6.87 -6.83 1.43
N LEU A 149 -7.15 -5.64 1.96
CA LEU A 149 -6.12 -4.67 2.34
C LEU A 149 -5.26 -5.19 3.50
N ILE A 150 -5.85 -5.82 4.52
CA ILE A 150 -5.11 -6.47 5.62
C ILE A 150 -4.23 -7.61 5.10
N LYS A 151 -4.73 -8.42 4.16
CA LYS A 151 -3.92 -9.48 3.52
C LYS A 151 -2.71 -8.91 2.79
N THR A 152 -2.91 -7.82 2.05
CA THR A 152 -1.84 -7.10 1.31
C THR A 152 -0.80 -6.54 2.27
N LEU A 153 -1.27 -5.88 3.33
CA LEU A 153 -0.44 -5.34 4.41
C LEU A 153 0.42 -6.43 5.05
N ASN A 154 -0.18 -7.58 5.41
CA ASN A 154 0.55 -8.70 6.01
C ASN A 154 1.64 -9.25 5.10
N ALA A 155 1.35 -9.37 3.80
CA ALA A 155 2.32 -9.85 2.82
C ALA A 155 3.49 -8.88 2.65
N LEU A 156 3.20 -7.58 2.53
CA LEU A 156 4.21 -6.52 2.47
C LEU A 156 5.06 -6.47 3.75
N LYS A 157 4.42 -6.60 4.93
CA LYS A 157 5.12 -6.67 6.21
C LYS A 157 6.09 -7.85 6.23
N LYS A 158 5.61 -9.05 5.89
CA LYS A 158 6.44 -10.26 5.87
C LYS A 158 7.64 -10.11 4.93
N PHE A 159 7.44 -9.53 3.75
CA PHE A 159 8.54 -9.26 2.82
C PHE A 159 9.56 -8.29 3.42
N THR A 160 9.09 -7.21 4.05
CA THR A 160 9.96 -6.20 4.68
C THR A 160 10.72 -6.76 5.88
N ASP A 161 10.07 -7.56 6.73
CA ASP A 161 10.69 -8.22 7.88
C ASP A 161 11.80 -9.17 7.42
N ASN A 162 11.54 -9.97 6.39
CA ASN A 162 12.53 -10.88 5.82
C ASN A 162 13.75 -10.13 5.26
N LEU A 163 13.55 -8.98 4.62
CA LEU A 163 14.65 -8.15 4.12
C LEU A 163 15.51 -7.60 5.25
N GLU A 164 14.88 -7.08 6.30
CA GLU A 164 15.60 -6.56 7.46
C GLU A 164 16.36 -7.66 8.20
N GLU A 165 15.83 -8.89 8.25
CA GLU A 165 16.55 -10.05 8.79
C GLU A 165 17.77 -10.40 7.91
N GLN A 166 17.60 -10.44 6.59
CA GLN A 166 18.68 -10.77 5.65
C GLN A 166 19.82 -9.75 5.63
N HIS A 167 19.49 -8.45 5.71
CA HIS A 167 20.48 -7.36 5.61
C HIS A 167 20.88 -6.78 6.97
N GLY A 168 20.13 -7.06 8.04
CA GLY A 168 20.44 -6.60 9.40
C GLY A 168 21.63 -7.32 10.04
N GLU A 169 22.04 -8.46 9.47
CA GLU A 169 23.24 -9.22 9.86
C GLU A 169 24.53 -8.73 9.15
N TRP A 170 24.44 -7.80 8.19
CA TRP A 170 25.54 -7.41 7.27
C TRP A 170 26.08 -5.99 7.45
#